data_AF-A0A849Y920-F1
#
_entry.id   AF-A0A849Y920-F1
#
_cell.length_a   1.000
_cell.length_b   1.000
_cell.length_c   1.000
_cell.angle_alpha   90.00
_cell.angle_beta   90.00
_cell.angle_gamma   90.00
#
_symmetry.space_group_name_H-M   'P 1'
#
loop_
_entity.id
_entity.type
_entity.pdbx_description
1 polymer ?
#
loop_
_entity_poly.entity_id
_entity_poly.type
_entity_poly.pdbx_seq_one_letter_code
_entity_poly.pdbx_strand_id
1 'polypeptide(L)'
;MTEIQDLSSLRAPWRRRCARTVRRLGVFLLGFGVASAQISAASEIGTTNAPSVQRSIQRKAASPSTGKKAAAKGSPKSVGAKAKAAAKAAPQKASSKAAKTKAKATSRKTIPKAAKAKAASPAALKATLARKGKKPKPRPTPSSAAKRIRLNPTKPVLPPPPPPEDENGAILAASPAFVGLDLPTANQALFSKHRVADFYQPTTSGRLISAGFGCVRNPNFWGTFQRFHEGIDIRPVERNDEGEPRDPVLAVGEGRIASVNRDPDKSNYGRFVVVEHDLFGPSFYSLYAHLAVVEDGIEEGRRVSRGARLGIMGRSSNEFSIDREHAHLHFEVDLMLNDRYARWSQKRGKGEPAHGLFNGENLIGVDPVRWMQFLQVNPDLGIADFIKREPVAFRVLALRRGDFSWVRRYPYALTRATTDHDVAWEIAMTYYGLPVRVMPRRKEEISAAAWKALKAGVWPLTFANGPLLRANVAAGILDRKGVRWYLSDKGRTRMSLLMF
;
A
#
# COMPACT_ATOMS: atom_id res chain seq x y z
N MET A 1 15.64 -43.57 34.62
CA MET A 1 15.26 -42.70 35.74
C MET A 1 14.49 -41.54 35.12
N THR A 2 13.16 -41.64 35.07
CA THR A 2 12.20 -41.20 36.13
C THR A 2 12.07 -39.67 36.15
N GLU A 3 10.87 -39.08 36.15
CA GLU A 3 9.52 -39.66 36.35
C GLU A 3 8.45 -38.87 35.58
N ILE A 4 7.44 -39.55 35.03
CA ILE A 4 6.22 -38.90 34.51
C ILE A 4 5.11 -39.21 35.51
N GLN A 5 4.51 -38.18 36.10
CA GLN A 5 3.50 -38.36 37.13
C GLN A 5 2.16 -38.89 36.58
N ASP A 6 1.45 -39.57 37.48
CA ASP A 6 0.31 -40.42 37.21
C ASP A 6 -0.99 -39.65 36.90
N LEU A 7 -1.87 -40.28 36.11
CA LEU A 7 -3.23 -39.81 35.78
C LEU A 7 -4.29 -40.91 36.05
N SER A 8 -4.10 -41.72 37.10
CA SER A 8 -5.03 -42.75 37.54
C SER A 8 -6.36 -42.22 38.11
N SER A 9 -6.42 -40.94 38.48
CA SER A 9 -7.54 -40.31 39.18
C SER A 9 -8.59 -39.66 38.26
N LEU A 10 -9.35 -40.46 37.49
CA LEU A 10 -10.72 -40.10 37.05
C LEU A 10 -11.52 -41.33 36.57
N ARG A 11 -12.72 -41.56 37.13
CA ARG A 11 -13.53 -42.76 36.85
C ARG A 11 -14.35 -42.62 35.55
N ALA A 12 -14.55 -43.73 34.85
CA ALA A 12 -15.21 -43.77 33.54
C ALA A 12 -16.75 -43.72 33.63
N PRO A 13 -17.41 -43.17 32.57
CA PRO A 13 -18.37 -44.02 31.85
C PRO A 13 -18.28 -43.96 30.31
N TRP A 14 -17.09 -43.82 29.71
CA TRP A 14 -16.91 -43.82 28.22
C TRP A 14 -16.16 -45.03 27.62
N ARG A 15 -15.81 -46.04 28.42
CA ARG A 15 -15.02 -47.24 28.01
C ARG A 15 -15.71 -48.23 27.03
N ARG A 16 -16.75 -47.83 26.28
CA ARG A 16 -17.49 -48.72 25.34
C ARG A 16 -17.60 -48.23 23.88
N ARG A 17 -16.79 -47.26 23.42
CA ARG A 17 -16.84 -46.79 22.01
C ARG A 17 -15.54 -46.74 21.18
N CYS A 18 -14.38 -47.10 21.74
CA CYS A 18 -13.09 -47.09 21.01
C CYS A 18 -12.46 -48.47 20.78
N ALA A 19 -13.28 -49.52 20.62
CA ALA A 19 -12.82 -50.91 20.45
C ALA A 19 -13.34 -51.56 19.14
N ARG A 20 -13.31 -50.84 18.00
CA ARG A 20 -13.77 -51.39 16.71
C ARG A 20 -13.14 -50.83 15.42
N THR A 21 -11.99 -50.16 15.49
CA THR A 21 -11.33 -49.56 14.29
C THR A 21 -9.83 -49.88 14.14
N VAL A 22 -9.29 -50.84 14.90
CA VAL A 22 -7.88 -51.28 14.81
C VAL A 22 -7.80 -52.75 14.36
N ARG A 23 -8.56 -53.11 13.31
CA ARG A 23 -8.65 -54.49 12.79
C ARG A 23 -8.97 -54.59 11.29
N ARG A 24 -8.52 -53.60 10.49
CA ARG A 24 -8.75 -53.55 9.03
C ARG A 24 -7.59 -52.99 8.17
N LEU A 25 -6.39 -52.81 8.74
CA LEU A 25 -5.15 -52.69 7.96
C LEU A 25 -4.17 -53.76 8.48
N GLY A 26 -3.97 -54.79 7.68
CA GLY A 26 -3.18 -55.98 7.99
C GLY A 26 -3.64 -57.14 7.10
N VAL A 27 -2.70 -57.90 6.55
CA VAL A 27 -2.90 -58.93 5.52
C VAL A 27 -3.41 -58.40 4.17
N PHE A 28 -2.47 -58.06 3.28
CA PHE A 28 -2.17 -58.94 2.13
C PHE A 28 -0.73 -58.70 1.66
N LEU A 29 -0.09 -59.75 1.15
CA LEU A 29 1.31 -59.79 0.71
C LEU A 29 1.43 -60.79 -0.45
N LEU A 30 2.55 -60.73 -1.21
CA LEU A 30 2.83 -61.49 -2.45
C LEU A 30 1.98 -61.02 -3.67
N GLY A 31 2.50 -60.94 -4.89
CA GLY A 31 3.87 -61.18 -5.37
C GLY A 31 4.04 -60.74 -6.85
N PHE A 32 5.23 -60.98 -7.43
CA PHE A 32 5.69 -60.53 -8.77
C PHE A 32 5.84 -58.99 -8.94
N GLY A 33 6.77 -58.46 -9.76
CA GLY A 33 7.82 -59.12 -10.54
C GLY A 33 8.78 -58.10 -11.20
N VAL A 34 10.06 -58.49 -11.32
CA VAL A 34 11.25 -57.75 -11.79
C VAL A 34 11.05 -56.77 -12.97
N ALA A 35 11.61 -55.55 -12.84
CA ALA A 35 12.20 -54.78 -13.95
C ALA A 35 13.25 -53.78 -13.41
N SER A 36 14.49 -53.86 -13.89
CA SER A 36 15.62 -53.03 -13.41
C SER A 36 15.87 -51.81 -14.31
N ALA A 37 16.17 -50.66 -13.70
CA ALA A 37 16.79 -49.52 -14.38
C ALA A 37 17.66 -48.73 -13.38
N GLN A 38 18.96 -48.99 -13.36
CA GLN A 38 19.93 -48.16 -12.65
C GLN A 38 20.31 -46.95 -13.51
N ILE A 39 20.35 -45.76 -12.91
CA ILE A 39 21.27 -44.70 -13.32
C ILE A 39 21.95 -44.22 -12.04
N SER A 40 23.26 -44.41 -11.95
CA SER A 40 24.04 -44.07 -10.77
C SER A 40 24.20 -42.57 -10.60
N ALA A 41 24.30 -42.11 -9.35
CA ALA A 41 25.03 -40.88 -9.08
C ALA A 41 26.53 -41.14 -9.33
N ALA A 42 27.19 -40.24 -10.05
CA ALA A 42 28.64 -40.19 -10.18
C ALA A 42 29.12 -38.81 -9.73
N SER A 43 29.98 -38.80 -8.72
CA SER A 43 30.71 -37.60 -8.29
C SER A 43 32.05 -37.55 -9.00
N GLU A 44 32.37 -36.44 -9.67
CA GLU A 44 33.74 -36.15 -10.08
C GLU A 44 34.23 -34.83 -9.47
N ILE A 45 35.53 -34.79 -9.18
CA ILE A 45 36.20 -33.73 -8.43
C ILE A 45 37.02 -32.91 -9.43
N GLY A 46 36.58 -31.68 -9.70
CA GLY A 46 37.27 -30.74 -10.58
C GLY A 46 37.78 -29.52 -9.83
N THR A 47 39.04 -29.56 -9.38
CA THR A 47 39.69 -28.40 -8.74
C THR A 47 40.14 -27.37 -9.77
N THR A 48 40.00 -26.06 -9.47
CA THR A 48 40.99 -25.03 -9.86
C THR A 48 40.73 -23.67 -9.18
N ASN A 49 41.71 -23.23 -8.41
CA ASN A 49 42.25 -21.87 -8.30
C ASN A 49 41.29 -20.67 -8.25
N ALA A 50 41.06 -20.14 -7.03
CA ALA A 50 40.75 -18.74 -6.80
C ALA A 50 42.05 -17.92 -6.61
N PRO A 51 42.16 -16.67 -7.10
CA PRO A 51 43.26 -15.77 -6.74
C PRO A 51 43.01 -15.14 -5.36
N SER A 52 44.00 -15.20 -4.48
CA SER A 52 43.96 -14.52 -3.18
C SER A 52 44.30 -13.02 -3.31
N VAL A 53 43.49 -12.17 -2.69
CA VAL A 53 43.82 -10.73 -2.52
C VAL A 53 44.18 -10.48 -1.06
N GLN A 54 45.48 -10.63 -0.74
CA GLN A 54 46.01 -10.25 0.56
C GLN A 54 46.02 -8.72 0.70
N ARG A 55 45.54 -8.20 1.84
CA ARG A 55 45.76 -6.81 2.23
C ARG A 55 47.19 -6.63 2.72
N SER A 56 48.03 -5.92 1.97
CA SER A 56 49.31 -5.42 2.48
C SER A 56 49.13 -4.04 3.12
N ILE A 57 49.53 -3.92 4.39
CA ILE A 57 49.65 -2.63 5.08
C ILE A 57 51.12 -2.24 5.06
N GLN A 58 51.45 -1.10 4.46
CA GLN A 58 52.68 -0.38 4.80
C GLN A 58 52.40 1.10 5.03
N ARG A 59 52.79 1.57 6.22
CA ARG A 59 52.97 2.99 6.51
C ARG A 59 54.32 3.42 5.94
N LYS A 60 54.40 4.64 5.41
CA LYS A 60 55.59 5.48 5.60
C LYS A 60 55.17 6.94 5.67
N ALA A 61 55.76 7.66 6.63
CA ALA A 61 55.55 9.09 6.82
C ALA A 61 56.90 9.79 6.67
N ALA A 62 56.89 11.00 6.09
CA ALA A 62 57.80 12.10 6.40
C ALA A 62 57.40 13.35 5.58
N SER A 63 57.22 14.48 6.26
CA SER A 63 57.59 15.78 5.68
C SER A 63 59.08 16.02 6.00
N PRO A 64 59.77 16.99 5.37
CA PRO A 64 59.93 18.24 6.13
C PRO A 64 60.10 19.54 5.32
N SER A 65 59.25 20.52 5.66
CA SER A 65 59.69 21.87 6.11
C SER A 65 60.18 22.97 5.14
N THR A 66 60.14 24.20 5.68
CA THR A 66 60.72 25.50 5.21
C THR A 66 60.05 26.21 4.02
N GLY A 67 59.73 27.52 4.06
CA GLY A 67 59.48 28.40 5.22
C GLY A 67 59.76 29.91 5.01
N LYS A 68 58.99 30.78 5.71
CA LYS A 68 59.18 32.25 5.87
C LYS A 68 58.94 33.10 4.58
N LYS A 69 58.61 34.41 4.59
CA LYS A 69 58.02 35.37 5.57
C LYS A 69 57.52 36.65 4.81
N ALA A 70 56.87 37.57 5.54
CA ALA A 70 56.48 38.96 5.16
C ALA A 70 55.27 39.08 4.19
N ALA A 71 54.31 40.03 4.28
CA ALA A 71 54.20 41.41 4.84
C ALA A 71 54.73 42.54 3.92
N ALA A 72 54.08 43.71 3.76
CA ALA A 72 52.73 44.19 4.13
C ALA A 72 52.41 45.55 3.43
N LYS A 73 51.16 46.04 3.52
CA LYS A 73 50.64 47.35 3.00
C LYS A 73 50.54 47.44 1.45
N GLY A 74 49.69 48.25 0.82
CA GLY A 74 48.51 48.99 1.32
C GLY A 74 48.07 50.17 0.42
N SER A 75 46.77 50.27 0.10
CA SER A 75 46.08 51.45 -0.50
C SER A 75 46.39 51.80 -1.98
N PRO A 76 45.67 52.73 -2.67
CA PRO A 76 44.21 52.74 -2.87
C PRO A 76 43.70 53.26 -4.26
N LYS A 77 42.36 53.28 -4.44
CA LYS A 77 41.54 54.25 -5.24
C LYS A 77 41.54 54.25 -6.80
N SER A 78 40.32 53.99 -7.33
CA SER A 78 39.57 54.78 -8.35
C SER A 78 40.07 54.80 -9.81
N VAL A 79 39.30 55.11 -10.88
CA VAL A 79 38.04 55.86 -11.14
C VAL A 79 37.26 55.10 -12.27
N GLY A 80 35.95 55.21 -12.56
CA GLY A 80 34.78 55.85 -11.93
C GLY A 80 33.54 55.89 -12.87
N ALA A 81 32.37 56.17 -12.26
CA ALA A 81 31.13 56.84 -12.71
C ALA A 81 30.86 57.15 -14.22
N LYS A 82 29.62 57.24 -14.76
CA LYS A 82 28.27 57.60 -14.21
C LYS A 82 27.18 56.77 -14.96
N ALA A 83 25.94 56.49 -14.52
CA ALA A 83 25.02 56.99 -13.47
C ALA A 83 24.01 58.10 -13.85
N LYS A 84 22.72 57.73 -14.01
CA LYS A 84 21.42 58.43 -13.71
C LYS A 84 20.26 57.50 -14.15
N ALA A 85 19.13 57.25 -13.47
CA ALA A 85 18.25 57.99 -12.53
C ALA A 85 17.34 59.04 -13.21
N ALA A 86 16.05 59.25 -12.87
CA ALA A 86 15.09 58.64 -11.92
C ALA A 86 13.69 58.54 -12.61
N ALA A 87 12.50 58.28 -12.03
CA ALA A 87 11.90 58.17 -10.69
C ALA A 87 10.74 57.11 -10.73
N LYS A 88 10.05 56.60 -9.70
CA LYS A 88 9.64 56.98 -8.31
C LYS A 88 8.30 57.77 -8.17
N ALA A 89 7.20 57.03 -7.91
CA ALA A 89 5.95 57.49 -7.29
C ALA A 89 5.31 56.30 -6.51
N ALA A 90 4.36 56.53 -5.59
CA ALA A 90 3.97 55.53 -4.57
C ALA A 90 2.42 55.35 -4.41
N PRO A 91 1.81 54.97 -3.26
CA PRO A 91 0.85 53.86 -3.21
C PRO A 91 -0.62 54.29 -2.98
N GLN A 92 -1.55 53.32 -3.00
CA GLN A 92 -2.94 53.51 -2.57
C GLN A 92 -3.40 52.46 -1.54
N LYS A 93 -4.28 52.89 -0.62
CA LYS A 93 -5.02 52.05 0.34
C LYS A 93 -6.53 52.24 0.15
N ALA A 94 -7.25 51.19 0.53
CA ALA A 94 -8.71 51.01 0.58
C ALA A 94 -9.60 52.25 0.82
N SER A 95 -10.79 52.21 0.20
CA SER A 95 -12.05 52.45 0.91
C SER A 95 -13.23 51.78 0.19
N SER A 96 -14.43 51.81 0.78
CA SER A 96 -15.65 51.18 0.28
C SER A 96 -16.83 52.16 0.27
N LYS A 97 -17.77 52.02 -0.69
CA LYS A 97 -19.21 52.26 -0.49
C LYS A 97 -20.07 51.88 -1.71
N ALA A 98 -21.38 51.84 -1.48
CA ALA A 98 -22.38 51.20 -2.34
C ALA A 98 -23.29 52.17 -3.12
N ALA A 99 -23.90 51.64 -4.17
CA ALA A 99 -25.06 52.15 -4.92
C ALA A 99 -25.82 50.88 -5.44
N LYS A 100 -27.14 50.63 -5.36
CA LYS A 100 -28.39 51.44 -5.42
C LYS A 100 -28.43 52.33 -6.68
N THR A 101 -29.35 52.22 -7.65
CA THR A 101 -30.54 51.36 -7.89
C THR A 101 -30.80 51.35 -9.43
N LYS A 102 -31.85 50.82 -10.09
CA LYS A 102 -33.24 50.40 -9.74
C LYS A 102 -33.64 49.18 -10.61
N ALA A 103 -34.90 49.00 -11.05
CA ALA A 103 -35.31 47.86 -11.89
C ALA A 103 -36.46 48.14 -12.89
N LYS A 104 -36.51 47.36 -13.99
CA LYS A 104 -37.68 47.00 -14.83
C LYS A 104 -37.27 45.74 -15.63
N ALA A 105 -37.89 44.56 -15.64
CA ALA A 105 -39.26 44.05 -15.39
C ALA A 105 -40.09 43.80 -16.67
N THR A 106 -40.25 42.53 -17.03
CA THR A 106 -41.27 41.96 -17.95
C THR A 106 -41.72 40.58 -17.44
N SER A 107 -42.93 40.14 -17.83
CA SER A 107 -43.69 38.99 -17.30
C SER A 107 -43.27 37.64 -17.91
N ARG A 108 -43.20 36.50 -17.19
CA ARG A 108 -44.17 35.76 -16.32
C ARG A 108 -45.14 34.83 -17.09
N LYS A 109 -44.86 33.52 -17.05
CA LYS A 109 -45.85 32.40 -17.11
C LYS A 109 -45.41 31.27 -16.14
N THR A 110 -46.35 30.42 -15.72
CA THR A 110 -46.25 29.39 -14.66
C THR A 110 -46.44 27.96 -15.26
N ILE A 111 -46.56 26.81 -14.57
CA ILE A 111 -46.97 26.35 -13.21
C ILE A 111 -46.38 24.91 -13.00
N PRO A 112 -46.36 24.23 -11.83
CA PRO A 112 -46.15 24.59 -10.40
C PRO A 112 -44.85 23.96 -9.80
N LYS A 113 -44.71 23.96 -8.45
CA LYS A 113 -43.74 23.13 -7.70
C LYS A 113 -44.39 21.83 -7.20
N ALA A 114 -43.63 20.74 -7.13
CA ALA A 114 -43.98 19.55 -6.34
C ALA A 114 -43.60 19.72 -4.85
N ALA A 115 -44.31 19.06 -3.94
CA ALA A 115 -44.22 19.28 -2.49
C ALA A 115 -43.37 18.23 -1.74
N LYS A 116 -42.88 18.59 -0.55
CA LYS A 116 -42.24 17.66 0.39
C LYS A 116 -43.28 16.72 1.00
N ALA A 117 -43.02 15.41 1.00
CA ALA A 117 -43.73 14.48 1.87
C ALA A 117 -43.22 14.61 3.32
N LYS A 118 -44.14 14.64 4.29
CA LYS A 118 -43.85 14.44 5.73
C LYS A 118 -44.04 12.96 6.09
N ALA A 119 -43.36 12.50 7.13
CA ALA A 119 -43.57 11.17 7.69
C ALA A 119 -44.96 11.03 8.33
N ALA A 120 -45.47 9.79 8.40
CA ALA A 120 -46.72 9.41 9.05
C ALA A 120 -46.47 8.49 10.25
N SER A 121 -47.36 8.52 11.23
CA SER A 121 -47.26 7.79 12.51
C SER A 121 -47.77 6.34 12.39
N PRO A 122 -47.22 5.35 13.12
CA PRO A 122 -47.51 3.93 12.88
C PRO A 122 -48.84 3.46 13.52
N ALA A 123 -49.97 3.64 12.81
CA ALA A 123 -51.28 3.16 13.25
C ALA A 123 -52.14 2.49 12.16
N ALA A 124 -51.75 2.54 10.88
CA ALA A 124 -52.62 2.25 9.73
C ALA A 124 -52.18 1.05 8.86
N LEU A 125 -51.81 -0.09 9.47
CA LEU A 125 -51.43 -1.29 8.73
C LEU A 125 -51.90 -2.60 9.41
N LYS A 126 -53.21 -2.70 9.61
CA LYS A 126 -53.94 -3.93 9.97
C LYS A 126 -55.24 -4.00 9.15
N ALA A 127 -55.78 -5.22 9.00
CA ALA A 127 -57.07 -5.53 8.36
C ALA A 127 -57.19 -5.38 6.83
N THR A 128 -56.52 -6.26 6.07
CA THR A 128 -57.15 -6.89 4.89
C THR A 128 -56.62 -8.33 4.71
N LEU A 129 -57.40 -9.19 4.05
CA LEU A 129 -57.08 -10.58 3.66
C LEU A 129 -56.84 -11.59 4.79
N ALA A 130 -57.93 -12.22 5.24
CA ALA A 130 -57.94 -13.50 5.95
C ALA A 130 -58.58 -14.61 5.08
N ARG A 131 -58.22 -15.87 5.35
CA ARG A 131 -58.62 -17.11 4.61
C ARG A 131 -57.96 -17.21 3.21
N LYS A 132 -57.59 -18.40 2.69
CA LYS A 132 -57.71 -19.80 3.14
C LYS A 132 -56.31 -20.46 3.21
N GLY A 133 -56.12 -21.44 4.09
CA GLY A 133 -54.80 -22.05 4.35
C GLY A 133 -54.50 -23.35 3.59
N LYS A 134 -53.20 -23.70 3.51
CA LYS A 134 -52.65 -25.04 3.23
C LYS A 134 -51.41 -25.26 4.13
N LYS A 135 -51.23 -26.47 4.66
CA LYS A 135 -50.06 -26.80 5.53
C LYS A 135 -48.75 -26.85 4.72
N PRO A 136 -47.62 -26.33 5.22
CA PRO A 136 -46.31 -26.52 4.59
C PRO A 136 -45.78 -27.96 4.78
N LYS A 137 -45.04 -28.48 3.79
CA LYS A 137 -44.29 -29.74 3.90
C LYS A 137 -42.92 -29.52 4.57
N PRO A 138 -42.37 -30.53 5.28
CA PRO A 138 -41.02 -30.44 5.84
C PRO A 138 -39.92 -30.36 4.77
N ARG A 139 -38.80 -29.70 5.11
CA ARG A 139 -37.62 -29.51 4.24
C ARG A 139 -36.72 -30.76 4.26
N PRO A 140 -36.21 -31.24 3.10
CA PRO A 140 -35.24 -32.33 3.06
C PRO A 140 -33.85 -31.91 3.55
N THR A 141 -33.12 -32.84 4.15
CA THR A 141 -31.71 -32.67 4.55
C THR A 141 -30.75 -32.89 3.37
N PRO A 142 -29.62 -32.16 3.27
CA PRO A 142 -28.62 -32.42 2.23
C PRO A 142 -27.86 -33.73 2.51
N SER A 143 -27.91 -34.66 1.54
CA SER A 143 -27.12 -35.91 1.58
C SER A 143 -25.65 -35.68 1.17
N SER A 144 -24.75 -36.53 1.66
CA SER A 144 -23.31 -36.39 1.49
C SER A 144 -22.77 -37.09 0.23
N ALA A 145 -22.37 -36.32 -0.79
CA ALA A 145 -21.52 -36.81 -1.89
C ALA A 145 -20.73 -35.69 -2.59
N ALA A 146 -19.55 -35.32 -2.06
CA ALA A 146 -18.60 -34.42 -2.73
C ALA A 146 -17.21 -35.05 -2.77
N LYS A 147 -16.77 -35.48 -3.96
CA LYS A 147 -15.52 -36.23 -4.18
C LYS A 147 -14.32 -35.28 -4.01
N ARG A 148 -13.58 -35.39 -2.90
CA ARG A 148 -12.41 -34.52 -2.60
C ARG A 148 -11.30 -34.72 -3.65
N ILE A 149 -11.14 -33.74 -4.54
CA ILE A 149 -9.90 -33.55 -5.31
C ILE A 149 -8.84 -33.04 -4.32
N ARG A 150 -7.74 -33.79 -4.13
CA ARG A 150 -6.58 -33.30 -3.39
C ARG A 150 -5.78 -32.35 -4.28
N LEU A 151 -5.88 -31.06 -4.02
CA LEU A 151 -4.84 -30.11 -4.44
C LEU A 151 -3.64 -30.28 -3.51
N ASN A 152 -2.44 -30.51 -4.07
CA ASN A 152 -1.22 -30.46 -3.27
C ASN A 152 -0.99 -29.01 -2.78
N PRO A 153 -0.83 -28.77 -1.47
CA PRO A 153 -0.35 -27.49 -1.00
C PRO A 153 1.11 -27.31 -1.43
N THR A 154 1.40 -26.27 -2.20
CA THR A 154 2.77 -25.78 -2.35
C THR A 154 3.32 -25.42 -0.98
N LYS A 155 4.57 -25.79 -0.67
CA LYS A 155 5.20 -25.54 0.63
C LYS A 155 5.03 -24.06 1.03
N PRO A 156 4.69 -23.75 2.30
CA PRO A 156 4.76 -22.38 2.77
C PRO A 156 6.22 -21.89 2.68
N VAL A 157 6.39 -20.62 2.31
CA VAL A 157 7.68 -19.95 2.49
C VAL A 157 7.90 -19.80 3.99
N LEU A 158 9.02 -20.33 4.50
CA LEU A 158 9.38 -20.17 5.90
C LEU A 158 9.65 -18.67 6.19
N PRO A 159 9.24 -18.15 7.37
CA PRO A 159 9.77 -16.86 7.83
C PRO A 159 11.29 -16.95 7.99
N PRO A 160 12.02 -15.83 7.90
CA PRO A 160 13.45 -15.82 8.23
C PRO A 160 13.66 -16.30 9.68
N PRO A 161 14.82 -16.90 10.00
CA PRO A 161 15.14 -17.25 11.37
C PRO A 161 15.17 -16.00 12.26
N PRO A 162 14.92 -16.13 13.58
CA PRO A 162 15.22 -15.05 14.52
C PRO A 162 16.72 -14.68 14.45
N PRO A 163 17.10 -13.45 14.83
CA PRO A 163 18.50 -13.11 15.00
C PRO A 163 19.17 -14.07 15.99
N PRO A 164 20.48 -14.35 15.85
CA PRO A 164 21.20 -15.22 16.78
C PRO A 164 21.15 -14.62 18.18
N GLU A 165 20.70 -15.42 19.14
CA GLU A 165 20.79 -15.13 20.57
C GLU A 165 22.24 -15.44 21.01
N ASP A 166 22.85 -14.57 21.81
CA ASP A 166 24.17 -14.87 22.39
C ASP A 166 24.05 -15.85 23.56
N GLU A 167 25.18 -16.47 23.91
CA GLU A 167 25.23 -17.55 24.92
C GLU A 167 24.97 -17.09 26.37
N ASN A 168 24.63 -15.81 26.59
CA ASN A 168 24.26 -15.25 27.89
C ASN A 168 22.83 -14.72 27.95
N GLY A 169 22.07 -14.73 26.84
CA GLY A 169 20.64 -14.39 26.81
C GLY A 169 20.32 -12.92 27.15
N ALA A 170 21.32 -12.04 27.12
CA ALA A 170 21.16 -10.63 27.47
C ALA A 170 20.81 -9.79 26.24
N ILE A 171 19.74 -9.00 26.29
CA ILE A 171 19.45 -7.99 25.26
C ILE A 171 20.47 -6.85 25.43
N LEU A 172 21.58 -6.91 24.68
CA LEU A 172 22.62 -5.88 24.69
C LEU A 172 22.03 -4.52 24.26
N ALA A 173 21.91 -3.61 25.24
CA ALA A 173 21.27 -2.32 25.10
C ALA A 173 22.16 -1.29 24.36
N ALA A 174 22.34 -1.51 23.06
CA ALA A 174 22.90 -0.52 22.13
C ALA A 174 22.32 -0.74 20.73
N SER A 175 21.04 -0.40 20.54
CA SER A 175 20.46 -0.31 19.19
C SER A 175 21.32 0.65 18.34
N PRO A 176 21.92 0.21 17.22
CA PRO A 176 22.51 1.15 16.28
C PRO A 176 21.42 2.12 15.85
N ALA A 177 21.72 3.43 15.83
CA ALA A 177 20.73 4.48 15.58
C ALA A 177 19.97 4.16 14.29
N PHE A 178 18.66 3.86 14.42
CA PHE A 178 17.95 3.06 13.43
C PHE A 178 17.98 3.74 12.05
N VAL A 179 18.71 3.15 11.09
CA VAL A 179 18.83 3.63 9.71
C VAL A 179 17.59 3.14 8.96
N GLY A 180 16.49 3.89 9.14
CA GLY A 180 15.18 3.49 8.66
C GLY A 180 14.07 4.42 9.15
N LEU A 181 12.84 3.92 9.03
CA LEU A 181 11.62 4.64 9.38
C LEU A 181 11.12 4.24 10.78
N ASP A 182 10.73 5.23 11.59
CA ASP A 182 10.09 5.01 12.88
C ASP A 182 8.60 4.67 12.69
N LEU A 183 7.94 4.10 13.71
CA LEU A 183 6.49 3.92 13.67
C LEU A 183 5.74 5.25 13.87
N PRO A 184 4.58 5.46 13.22
CA PRO A 184 3.88 6.74 13.23
C PRO A 184 3.12 7.05 14.54
N THR A 185 3.25 6.20 15.56
CA THR A 185 2.59 6.31 16.88
C THR A 185 3.48 5.66 17.96
N ALA A 186 3.09 5.81 19.23
CA ALA A 186 3.70 5.08 20.35
C ALA A 186 3.48 3.56 20.31
N ASN A 187 2.62 3.02 19.43
CA ASN A 187 2.26 1.60 19.40
C ASN A 187 3.37 0.73 18.78
N GLN A 188 4.37 0.35 19.58
CA GLN A 188 5.50 -0.51 19.18
C GLN A 188 5.15 -2.01 19.03
N ALA A 189 3.87 -2.38 19.10
CA ALA A 189 3.46 -3.78 19.16
C ALA A 189 3.74 -4.56 17.85
N LEU A 190 3.94 -3.88 16.71
CA LEU A 190 4.25 -4.52 15.41
C LEU A 190 5.52 -5.39 15.44
N PHE A 191 6.54 -4.97 16.18
CA PHE A 191 7.84 -5.65 16.25
C PHE A 191 7.96 -6.58 17.47
N SER A 192 6.91 -6.64 18.29
CA SER A 192 6.87 -7.48 19.49
C SER A 192 6.28 -8.86 19.17
N LYS A 193 7.13 -9.91 19.18
CA LYS A 193 6.80 -11.32 18.81
C LYS A 193 5.42 -11.82 19.28
N HIS A 194 4.98 -11.41 20.47
CA HIS A 194 3.72 -11.87 21.10
C HIS A 194 2.62 -10.80 21.21
N ARG A 195 2.80 -9.60 20.63
CA ARG A 195 1.87 -8.46 20.76
C ARG A 195 1.37 -7.90 19.43
N VAL A 196 1.76 -8.44 18.27
CA VAL A 196 1.38 -7.93 16.92
C VAL A 196 -0.14 -7.70 16.75
N ALA A 197 -0.99 -8.48 17.44
CA ALA A 197 -2.44 -8.29 17.43
C ALA A 197 -2.94 -7.00 18.11
N ASP A 198 -2.09 -6.31 18.87
CA ASP A 198 -2.38 -5.03 19.53
C ASP A 198 -1.92 -3.81 18.73
N PHE A 199 -1.15 -4.01 17.66
CA PHE A 199 -0.78 -2.95 16.73
C PHE A 199 -1.97 -2.49 15.88
N TYR A 200 -2.81 -3.44 15.46
CA TYR A 200 -3.86 -3.22 14.47
C TYR A 200 -5.21 -2.89 15.11
N GLN A 201 -5.92 -1.90 14.56
CA GLN A 201 -7.33 -1.66 14.89
C GLN A 201 -8.24 -2.36 13.86
N PRO A 202 -8.86 -3.52 14.17
CA PRO A 202 -9.82 -4.11 13.25
C PRO A 202 -11.00 -3.17 13.02
N THR A 203 -11.65 -3.32 11.86
CA THR A 203 -13.00 -2.79 11.62
C THR A 203 -14.03 -3.46 12.54
N THR A 204 -15.26 -2.93 12.59
CA THR A 204 -16.43 -3.46 13.33
C THR A 204 -16.78 -4.94 13.06
N SER A 205 -16.12 -5.60 12.10
CA SER A 205 -16.14 -7.04 11.93
C SER A 205 -15.35 -7.83 12.99
N GLY A 206 -14.55 -7.16 13.83
CA GLY A 206 -13.64 -7.77 14.82
C GLY A 206 -12.47 -8.57 14.22
N ARG A 207 -12.39 -8.70 12.89
CA ARG A 207 -11.36 -9.51 12.23
C ARG A 207 -10.08 -8.70 12.07
N LEU A 208 -9.04 -9.05 12.84
CA LEU A 208 -7.71 -8.40 12.83
C LEU A 208 -7.18 -8.11 11.42
N ILE A 209 -7.33 -9.06 10.49
CA ILE A 209 -6.89 -8.90 9.09
C ILE A 209 -7.49 -7.68 8.37
N SER A 210 -8.69 -7.22 8.74
CA SER A 210 -9.37 -6.08 8.09
C SER A 210 -8.70 -4.72 8.30
N ALA A 211 -7.71 -4.68 9.20
CA ALA A 211 -6.81 -3.56 9.46
C ALA A 211 -5.52 -3.57 8.62
N GLY A 212 -5.23 -4.68 7.92
CA GLY A 212 -4.02 -4.85 7.13
C GLY A 212 -4.13 -4.22 5.74
N PHE A 213 -3.01 -4.18 5.01
CA PHE A 213 -2.99 -3.76 3.61
C PHE A 213 -3.65 -4.82 2.69
N GLY A 214 -4.27 -4.37 1.61
CA GLY A 214 -4.68 -5.22 0.50
C GLY A 214 -6.12 -5.73 0.54
N CYS A 215 -6.35 -6.93 0.01
CA CYS A 215 -7.72 -7.49 -0.14
C CYS A 215 -8.26 -8.06 1.18
N VAL A 216 -8.61 -7.21 2.14
CA VAL A 216 -8.89 -7.63 3.53
C VAL A 216 -10.20 -7.15 4.15
N ARG A 217 -10.97 -6.29 3.46
CA ARG A 217 -12.25 -5.77 3.98
C ARG A 217 -13.45 -6.44 3.29
N ASN A 218 -14.57 -6.50 4.01
CA ASN A 218 -15.87 -7.04 3.56
C ASN A 218 -15.80 -8.47 2.95
N PRO A 219 -15.64 -9.53 3.75
CA PRO A 219 -15.72 -10.91 3.24
C PRO A 219 -17.14 -11.25 2.75
N ASN A 220 -17.24 -11.93 1.61
CA ASN A 220 -18.47 -12.61 1.22
C ASN A 220 -18.60 -13.98 1.95
N PHE A 221 -19.73 -14.66 1.76
CA PHE A 221 -20.01 -15.98 2.37
C PHE A 221 -18.93 -17.05 2.08
N TRP A 222 -18.20 -16.94 0.97
CA TRP A 222 -17.12 -17.85 0.57
C TRP A 222 -15.75 -17.45 1.14
N GLY A 223 -15.71 -16.50 2.06
CA GLY A 223 -14.47 -15.97 2.65
C GLY A 223 -13.69 -15.02 1.74
N THR A 224 -14.17 -14.75 0.52
CA THR A 224 -13.50 -13.85 -0.43
C THR A 224 -13.81 -12.40 -0.07
N PHE A 225 -12.77 -11.63 0.29
CA PHE A 225 -12.85 -10.20 0.54
C PHE A 225 -13.32 -9.41 -0.69
N GLN A 226 -14.03 -8.30 -0.47
CA GLN A 226 -14.69 -7.50 -1.51
C GLN A 226 -14.24 -6.02 -1.53
N ARG A 227 -13.60 -5.50 -0.48
CA ARG A 227 -12.96 -4.17 -0.47
C ARG A 227 -11.44 -4.32 -0.26
N PHE A 228 -10.67 -3.69 -1.15
CA PHE A 228 -9.24 -3.47 -0.97
C PHE A 228 -9.01 -2.39 0.09
N HIS A 229 -7.81 -2.37 0.66
CA HIS A 229 -7.39 -1.41 1.65
C HIS A 229 -6.00 -0.89 1.28
N GLU A 230 -5.93 0.41 1.04
CA GLU A 230 -4.76 1.11 0.52
C GLU A 230 -3.65 1.33 1.57
N GLY A 231 -3.94 1.20 2.86
CA GLY A 231 -2.99 1.34 3.97
C GLY A 231 -3.18 0.31 5.10
N ILE A 232 -2.86 0.71 6.33
CA ILE A 232 -3.10 -0.05 7.57
C ILE A 232 -3.81 0.80 8.63
N ASP A 233 -4.57 0.14 9.52
CA ASP A 233 -5.25 0.80 10.64
C ASP A 233 -4.51 0.49 11.96
N ILE A 234 -3.94 1.51 12.60
CA ILE A 234 -3.11 1.40 13.80
C ILE A 234 -3.94 1.77 15.05
N ARG A 235 -3.95 0.89 16.05
CA ARG A 235 -4.71 1.03 17.30
C ARG A 235 -4.07 2.08 18.23
N PRO A 236 -4.87 2.95 18.89
CA PRO A 236 -4.38 3.83 19.94
C PRO A 236 -3.87 3.06 21.16
N VAL A 237 -2.79 3.56 21.76
CA VAL A 237 -2.30 3.12 23.07
C VAL A 237 -3.08 3.84 24.19
N GLU A 238 -3.45 5.10 23.99
CA GLU A 238 -4.05 5.95 25.01
C GLU A 238 -5.39 6.54 24.57
N ARG A 239 -6.30 6.70 25.53
CA ARG A 239 -7.63 7.32 25.34
C ARG A 239 -7.93 8.31 26.47
N ASN A 240 -8.85 9.23 26.19
CA ASN A 240 -9.47 10.08 27.21
C ASN A 240 -10.66 9.37 27.88
N ASP A 241 -11.19 10.03 28.90
CA ASP A 241 -12.30 9.56 29.74
C ASP A 241 -13.63 9.46 28.96
N GLU A 242 -13.71 10.09 27.78
CA GLU A 242 -14.83 10.01 26.83
C GLU A 242 -14.68 8.83 25.84
N GLY A 243 -13.51 8.18 25.80
CA GLY A 243 -13.12 7.09 24.91
C GLY A 243 -12.42 7.51 23.61
N GLU A 244 -12.14 8.80 23.39
CA GLU A 244 -11.43 9.29 22.20
C GLU A 244 -9.90 9.08 22.32
N PRO A 245 -9.15 8.81 21.23
CA PRO A 245 -7.69 8.67 21.27
C PRO A 245 -6.94 9.88 21.81
N ARG A 246 -5.79 9.65 22.46
CA ARG A 246 -4.82 10.70 22.85
C ARG A 246 -3.47 10.60 22.10
N ASP A 247 -3.19 9.47 21.44
CA ASP A 247 -1.94 9.19 20.72
C ASP A 247 -1.45 10.33 19.79
N PRO A 248 -0.24 10.86 20.01
CA PRO A 248 0.46 11.67 19.03
C PRO A 248 0.76 10.89 17.75
N VAL A 249 0.48 11.51 16.60
CA VAL A 249 0.84 10.98 15.29
C VAL A 249 2.14 11.63 14.83
N LEU A 250 3.12 10.81 14.45
CA LEU A 250 4.51 11.20 14.23
C LEU A 250 4.96 10.91 12.79
N ALA A 251 5.82 11.77 12.23
CA ALA A 251 6.43 11.55 10.92
C ALA A 251 7.40 10.35 10.93
N VAL A 252 7.15 9.33 10.11
CA VAL A 252 7.96 8.08 10.07
C VAL A 252 9.39 8.29 9.56
N GLY A 253 9.66 9.40 8.87
CA GLY A 253 10.97 9.76 8.32
C GLY A 253 11.11 11.27 8.20
N GLU A 254 12.34 11.73 7.97
CA GLU A 254 12.55 13.11 7.55
C GLU A 254 11.89 13.36 6.18
N GLY A 255 11.39 14.57 5.94
CA GLY A 255 10.67 14.85 4.70
C GLY A 255 10.15 16.27 4.58
N ARG A 256 9.17 16.43 3.71
CA ARG A 256 8.45 17.67 3.44
C ARG A 256 6.95 17.40 3.50
N ILE A 257 6.18 18.26 4.16
CA ILE A 257 4.72 18.22 4.10
C ILE A 257 4.29 18.46 2.65
N ALA A 258 3.68 17.44 2.05
CA ALA A 258 3.28 17.43 0.64
C ALA A 258 1.83 17.92 0.46
N SER A 259 0.93 17.49 1.36
CA SER A 259 -0.41 18.08 1.45
C SER A 259 -1.00 18.01 2.86
N VAL A 260 -1.95 18.90 3.18
CA VAL A 260 -2.65 18.93 4.47
C VAL A 260 -4.13 19.22 4.30
N ASN A 261 -4.98 18.35 4.86
CA ASN A 261 -6.41 18.64 5.02
C ASN A 261 -6.77 18.77 6.51
N ARG A 262 -7.15 19.98 6.93
CA ARG A 262 -7.66 20.27 8.29
C ARG A 262 -9.19 20.12 8.42
N ASP A 263 -9.88 19.98 7.30
CA ASP A 263 -11.34 19.97 7.20
C ASP A 263 -11.87 18.52 7.09
N PRO A 264 -12.57 17.98 8.11
CA PRO A 264 -12.97 16.59 8.12
C PRO A 264 -13.97 16.24 7.00
N ASP A 265 -14.70 17.23 6.49
CA ASP A 265 -15.78 17.04 5.51
C ASP A 265 -15.26 17.03 4.06
N LYS A 266 -13.98 17.38 3.85
CA LYS A 266 -13.34 17.46 2.51
C LYS A 266 -12.59 16.20 2.08
N SER A 267 -12.58 15.12 2.86
CA SER A 267 -11.95 13.85 2.47
C SER A 267 -12.57 12.65 3.18
N ASN A 268 -12.55 11.48 2.53
CA ASN A 268 -12.92 10.22 3.17
C ASN A 268 -11.82 9.73 4.13
N TYR A 269 -10.58 10.18 3.94
CA TYR A 269 -9.52 10.18 4.95
C TYR A 269 -9.77 11.14 6.13
N GLY A 270 -10.83 11.96 6.07
CA GLY A 270 -11.09 13.02 7.06
C GLY A 270 -9.99 14.06 7.09
N ARG A 271 -9.53 14.41 8.29
CA ARG A 271 -8.31 15.21 8.46
C ARG A 271 -7.09 14.34 8.20
N PHE A 272 -6.19 14.82 7.36
CA PHE A 272 -4.97 14.08 7.02
C PHE A 272 -3.77 14.98 6.74
N VAL A 273 -2.59 14.39 6.81
CA VAL A 273 -1.31 14.94 6.36
C VAL A 273 -0.69 13.96 5.38
N VAL A 274 -0.01 14.46 4.34
CA VAL A 274 0.88 13.67 3.46
C VAL A 274 2.29 14.23 3.60
N VAL A 275 3.29 13.36 3.73
CA VAL A 275 4.72 13.72 3.80
C VAL A 275 5.46 13.07 2.63
N GLU A 276 6.20 13.87 1.86
CA GLU A 276 7.15 13.44 0.83
C GLU A 276 8.52 13.17 1.47
N HIS A 277 9.10 12.01 1.18
CA HIS A 277 10.36 11.53 1.72
C HIS A 277 11.38 11.31 0.60
N ASP A 278 12.40 12.18 0.53
CA ASP A 278 13.55 12.04 -0.36
C ASP A 278 14.63 11.11 0.26
N LEU A 279 14.19 9.97 0.82
CA LEU A 279 15.01 9.03 1.57
C LEU A 279 15.11 7.68 0.85
N PHE A 280 16.28 7.03 0.95
CA PHE A 280 16.54 5.71 0.38
C PHE A 280 16.25 5.60 -1.14
N GLY A 281 16.59 6.66 -1.89
CA GLY A 281 16.53 6.70 -3.35
C GLY A 281 15.40 7.59 -3.89
N PRO A 282 14.46 7.05 -4.70
CA PRO A 282 13.38 7.84 -5.30
C PRO A 282 12.33 8.25 -4.26
N SER A 283 11.80 9.46 -4.39
CA SER A 283 10.84 10.01 -3.43
C SER A 283 9.58 9.14 -3.31
N PHE A 284 9.19 8.85 -2.06
CA PHE A 284 7.94 8.19 -1.71
C PHE A 284 7.14 9.07 -0.75
N TYR A 285 5.87 8.73 -0.56
CA TYR A 285 4.96 9.48 0.29
C TYR A 285 4.52 8.63 1.48
N SER A 286 4.16 9.26 2.59
CA SER A 286 3.38 8.63 3.67
C SER A 286 2.17 9.48 4.01
N LEU A 287 1.02 8.84 4.21
CA LEU A 287 -0.26 9.49 4.48
C LEU A 287 -0.76 9.11 5.87
N TYR A 288 -1.22 10.11 6.62
CA TYR A 288 -1.64 9.99 8.03
C TYR A 288 -3.06 10.54 8.15
N ALA A 289 -4.05 9.66 8.34
CA ALA A 289 -5.47 9.98 8.19
C ALA A 289 -6.31 9.77 9.46
N HIS A 290 -7.57 10.17 9.35
CA HIS A 290 -8.59 10.16 10.40
C HIS A 290 -8.27 11.02 11.64
N LEU A 291 -7.31 11.94 11.52
CA LEU A 291 -6.78 12.72 12.63
C LEU A 291 -7.88 13.49 13.39
N ALA A 292 -7.75 13.58 14.71
CA ALA A 292 -8.61 14.44 15.53
C ALA A 292 -8.28 15.91 15.23
N VAL A 293 -6.99 16.25 15.25
CA VAL A 293 -6.44 17.57 14.92
C VAL A 293 -5.09 17.41 14.23
N VAL A 294 -4.77 18.32 13.32
CA VAL A 294 -3.45 18.47 12.69
C VAL A 294 -2.68 19.53 13.47
N GLU A 295 -1.43 19.25 13.83
CA GLU A 295 -0.59 20.12 14.66
C GLU A 295 -0.40 21.52 14.03
N ASP A 296 -0.20 22.54 14.86
CA ASP A 296 -0.04 23.91 14.41
C ASP A 296 1.25 24.13 13.58
N GLY A 297 1.12 24.95 12.53
CA GLY A 297 2.17 25.18 11.55
C GLY A 297 2.54 23.98 10.68
N ILE A 298 1.85 22.83 10.74
CA ILE A 298 1.99 21.77 9.73
C ILE A 298 1.34 22.26 8.44
N GLU A 299 2.17 22.70 7.49
CA GLU A 299 1.76 23.44 6.30
C GLU A 299 2.52 22.92 5.07
N GLU A 300 1.86 22.94 3.91
CA GLU A 300 2.43 22.44 2.65
C GLU A 300 3.77 23.13 2.34
N GLY A 301 4.79 22.35 2.00
CA GLY A 301 6.15 22.83 1.77
C GLY A 301 7.06 22.85 3.01
N ARG A 302 6.52 22.82 4.25
CA ARG A 302 7.34 22.77 5.49
C ARG A 302 8.17 21.48 5.54
N ARG A 303 9.44 21.57 6.00
CA ARG A 303 10.24 20.38 6.34
C ARG A 303 9.90 19.85 7.72
N VAL A 304 9.92 18.52 7.86
CA VAL A 304 9.78 17.81 9.14
C VAL A 304 10.92 16.80 9.31
N SER A 305 11.42 16.66 10.54
CA SER A 305 12.34 15.58 10.91
C SER A 305 11.57 14.33 11.30
N ARG A 306 12.27 13.19 11.33
CA ARG A 306 11.73 11.92 11.83
C ARG A 306 11.27 12.07 13.29
N GLY A 307 10.13 11.47 13.63
CA GLY A 307 9.52 11.59 14.94
C GLY A 307 8.82 12.93 15.22
N ALA A 308 8.83 13.89 14.28
CA ALA A 308 8.12 15.15 14.46
C ALA A 308 6.59 14.94 14.51
N ARG A 309 5.92 15.56 15.48
CA ARG A 309 4.47 15.49 15.67
C ARG A 309 3.73 16.17 14.50
N LEU A 310 2.82 15.42 13.88
CA LEU A 310 1.95 15.87 12.79
C LEU A 310 0.53 16.17 13.27
N GLY A 311 0.12 15.63 14.41
CA GLY A 311 -1.19 15.86 15.03
C GLY A 311 -1.51 14.85 16.13
N ILE A 312 -2.81 14.62 16.35
CA ILE A 312 -3.36 13.60 17.27
C ILE A 312 -4.27 12.64 16.51
N MET A 313 -4.18 11.35 16.84
CA MET A 313 -5.02 10.28 16.31
C MET A 313 -6.51 10.57 16.54
N GLY A 314 -7.39 10.09 15.67
CA GLY A 314 -8.83 10.31 15.84
C GLY A 314 -9.69 9.29 15.11
N ARG A 315 -10.78 9.81 14.55
CA ARG A 315 -11.82 9.04 13.86
C ARG A 315 -12.61 9.89 12.84
N SER A 316 -11.95 10.86 12.21
CA SER A 316 -12.60 11.79 11.25
C SER A 316 -12.73 11.20 9.85
N SER A 317 -13.89 11.31 9.20
CA SER A 317 -14.12 10.92 7.80
C SER A 317 -15.43 11.54 7.30
N ASN A 318 -15.52 11.84 6.00
CA ASN A 318 -16.76 12.30 5.35
C ASN A 318 -17.60 11.20 4.66
N GLU A 319 -17.04 9.98 4.47
CA GLU A 319 -17.70 8.87 3.76
C GLU A 319 -18.42 7.92 4.74
N PHE A 320 -17.88 7.75 5.95
CA PHE A 320 -18.39 6.81 6.95
C PHE A 320 -18.07 7.26 8.38
N SER A 321 -19.01 7.07 9.30
CA SER A 321 -18.77 7.31 10.73
C SER A 321 -17.85 6.22 11.30
N ILE A 322 -16.70 6.61 11.82
CA ILE A 322 -15.86 5.78 12.70
C ILE A 322 -16.30 6.06 14.14
N ASP A 323 -16.68 5.02 14.88
CA ASP A 323 -17.03 5.13 16.31
C ASP A 323 -15.78 5.20 17.20
N ARG A 324 -15.97 5.36 18.51
CA ARG A 324 -14.85 5.53 19.46
C ARG A 324 -14.01 4.26 19.60
N GLU A 325 -14.65 3.10 19.76
CA GLU A 325 -13.97 1.82 19.94
C GLU A 325 -13.06 1.52 18.74
N HIS A 326 -13.56 1.82 17.53
CA HIS A 326 -12.86 1.60 16.26
C HIS A 326 -12.02 2.80 15.79
N ALA A 327 -11.78 3.82 16.62
CA ALA A 327 -10.87 4.93 16.34
C ALA A 327 -9.42 4.45 16.13
N HIS A 328 -8.72 5.02 15.14
CA HIS A 328 -7.39 4.58 14.69
C HIS A 328 -6.65 5.68 13.92
N LEU A 329 -5.33 5.51 13.78
CA LEU A 329 -4.58 6.15 12.70
C LEU A 329 -4.70 5.25 11.47
N HIS A 330 -5.25 5.75 10.38
CA HIS A 330 -5.07 5.11 9.08
C HIS A 330 -3.77 5.63 8.45
N PHE A 331 -2.91 4.70 8.02
CA PHE A 331 -1.55 5.00 7.56
C PHE A 331 -1.22 4.29 6.24
N GLU A 332 -0.85 5.07 5.22
CA GLU A 332 -0.42 4.59 3.90
C GLU A 332 1.05 4.94 3.65
N VAL A 333 1.70 4.19 2.75
CA VAL A 333 3.00 4.53 2.17
C VAL A 333 2.87 4.37 0.66
N ASP A 334 3.14 5.42 -0.12
CA ASP A 334 2.67 5.53 -1.50
C ASP A 334 3.76 5.94 -2.49
N LEU A 335 3.52 5.60 -3.75
CA LEU A 335 4.12 6.28 -4.90
C LEU A 335 3.06 7.11 -5.65
N MET A 336 3.48 8.26 -6.19
CA MET A 336 2.67 9.06 -7.12
C MET A 336 2.69 8.44 -8.53
N LEU A 337 1.53 8.21 -9.15
CA LEU A 337 1.41 7.59 -10.48
C LEU A 337 1.78 8.53 -11.62
N ASN A 338 1.29 9.77 -11.60
CA ASN A 338 1.52 10.74 -12.67
C ASN A 338 1.48 12.18 -12.14
N ASP A 339 2.48 12.99 -12.48
CA ASP A 339 2.51 14.42 -12.12
C ASP A 339 1.61 15.31 -13.02
N ARG A 340 0.99 14.73 -14.06
CA ARG A 340 -0.02 15.38 -14.91
C ARG A 340 -1.46 15.13 -14.43
N TYR A 341 -1.67 14.65 -13.21
CA TYR A 341 -2.96 14.16 -12.70
C TYR A 341 -4.12 15.17 -12.79
N ALA A 342 -3.93 16.45 -12.45
CA ALA A 342 -4.99 17.45 -12.58
C ALA A 342 -5.49 17.60 -14.03
N ARG A 343 -4.57 17.58 -15.00
CA ARG A 343 -4.90 17.62 -16.44
C ARG A 343 -5.56 16.31 -16.92
N TRP A 344 -5.23 15.16 -16.33
CA TRP A 344 -5.95 13.90 -16.55
C TRP A 344 -7.39 13.98 -16.02
N SER A 345 -7.56 14.45 -14.77
CA SER A 345 -8.85 14.64 -14.10
C SER A 345 -9.78 15.54 -14.92
N GLN A 346 -9.26 16.69 -15.36
CA GLN A 346 -9.97 17.62 -16.23
C GLN A 346 -10.38 16.97 -17.56
N LYS A 347 -9.47 16.26 -18.25
CA LYS A 347 -9.79 15.54 -19.50
C LYS A 347 -10.79 14.39 -19.31
N ARG A 348 -10.88 13.81 -18.11
CA ARG A 348 -11.88 12.79 -17.73
C ARG A 348 -13.22 13.40 -17.33
N GLY A 349 -13.37 14.73 -17.34
CA GLY A 349 -14.61 15.42 -16.96
C GLY A 349 -14.84 15.50 -15.44
N LYS A 350 -13.84 15.17 -14.62
CA LYS A 350 -13.93 15.24 -13.15
C LYS A 350 -13.71 16.65 -12.60
N GLY A 351 -13.18 17.57 -13.42
CA GLY A 351 -12.77 18.91 -12.98
C GLY A 351 -11.44 18.91 -12.24
N GLU A 352 -11.21 19.94 -11.42
CA GLU A 352 -10.03 20.04 -10.56
C GLU A 352 -10.11 19.00 -9.44
N PRO A 353 -9.09 18.14 -9.25
CA PRO A 353 -9.14 17.12 -8.21
C PRO A 353 -8.99 17.73 -6.81
N ALA A 354 -9.82 17.26 -5.87
CA ALA A 354 -9.59 17.50 -4.45
C ALA A 354 -8.19 17.03 -4.05
N HIS A 355 -7.46 17.84 -3.28
CA HIS A 355 -6.09 17.56 -2.81
C HIS A 355 -5.02 17.44 -3.93
N GLY A 356 -5.32 17.99 -5.11
CA GLY A 356 -4.33 18.21 -6.18
C GLY A 356 -3.64 16.92 -6.64
N LEU A 357 -2.30 16.93 -6.67
CA LEU A 357 -1.49 15.76 -7.04
C LEU A 357 -1.53 14.62 -6.00
N PHE A 358 -1.92 14.91 -4.75
CA PHE A 358 -1.87 13.99 -3.61
C PHE A 358 -3.24 13.34 -3.31
N ASN A 359 -4.14 13.38 -4.29
CA ASN A 359 -5.39 12.65 -4.28
C ASN A 359 -5.17 11.12 -4.31
N GLY A 360 -5.94 10.35 -3.55
CA GLY A 360 -5.83 8.89 -3.46
C GLY A 360 -6.07 8.09 -4.76
N GLU A 361 -6.59 8.70 -5.84
CA GLU A 361 -6.56 8.06 -7.17
C GLU A 361 -5.18 8.11 -7.84
N ASN A 362 -4.36 9.11 -7.50
CA ASN A 362 -3.02 9.32 -8.04
C ASN A 362 -1.90 8.72 -7.16
N LEU A 363 -2.14 8.63 -5.85
CA LEU A 363 -1.32 7.80 -4.97
C LEU A 363 -1.60 6.30 -5.22
N ILE A 364 -0.61 5.46 -4.92
CA ILE A 364 -0.75 4.01 -4.95
C ILE A 364 0.10 3.38 -3.84
N GLY A 365 -0.61 2.87 -2.83
CA GLY A 365 -0.02 2.30 -1.64
C GLY A 365 0.82 1.06 -1.90
N VAL A 366 1.91 0.94 -1.15
CA VAL A 366 2.64 -0.29 -0.88
C VAL A 366 2.30 -0.79 0.52
N ASP A 367 2.45 -2.07 0.79
CA ASP A 367 2.25 -2.65 2.12
C ASP A 367 3.20 -2.02 3.15
N PRO A 368 2.72 -1.15 4.09
CA PRO A 368 3.61 -0.37 4.94
C PRO A 368 4.37 -1.23 5.94
N VAL A 369 3.76 -2.34 6.38
CA VAL A 369 4.36 -3.28 7.34
C VAL A 369 5.47 -4.07 6.68
N ARG A 370 5.23 -4.60 5.48
CA ARG A 370 6.27 -5.30 4.71
C ARG A 370 7.42 -4.36 4.30
N TRP A 371 7.13 -3.08 4.06
CA TRP A 371 8.16 -2.07 3.80
C TRP A 371 9.02 -1.76 5.04
N MET A 372 8.40 -1.49 6.19
CA MET A 372 9.12 -1.28 7.46
C MET A 372 9.95 -2.51 7.88
N GLN A 373 9.38 -3.71 7.77
CA GLN A 373 10.10 -4.96 8.04
C GLN A 373 11.22 -5.24 7.02
N PHE A 374 11.08 -4.80 5.77
CA PHE A 374 12.16 -4.88 4.78
C PHE A 374 13.34 -3.98 5.18
N LEU A 375 13.09 -2.73 5.59
CA LEU A 375 14.13 -1.83 6.08
C LEU A 375 14.83 -2.35 7.34
N GLN A 376 14.09 -2.95 8.29
CA GLN A 376 14.69 -3.56 9.49
C GLN A 376 15.75 -4.63 9.19
N VAL A 377 15.61 -5.34 8.07
CA VAL A 377 16.54 -6.40 7.63
C VAL A 377 17.53 -5.89 6.56
N ASN A 378 17.25 -4.75 5.92
CA ASN A 378 18.01 -4.21 4.79
C ASN A 378 18.10 -2.66 4.89
N PRO A 379 18.78 -2.10 5.91
CA PRO A 379 18.80 -0.65 6.16
C PRO A 379 19.45 0.16 5.02
N ASP A 380 20.31 -0.46 4.22
CA ASP A 380 20.98 0.16 3.06
C ASP A 380 20.14 0.13 1.77
N LEU A 381 18.94 -0.46 1.77
CA LEU A 381 18.12 -0.66 0.55
C LEU A 381 16.91 0.27 0.44
N GLY A 382 16.58 0.64 -0.80
CA GLY A 382 15.52 1.59 -1.09
C GLY A 382 14.13 1.01 -1.35
N ILE A 383 13.13 1.89 -1.39
CA ILE A 383 11.76 1.53 -1.81
C ILE A 383 11.76 0.99 -3.25
N ALA A 384 12.71 1.44 -4.08
CA ALA A 384 13.02 0.87 -5.38
C ALA A 384 13.32 -0.64 -5.32
N ASP A 385 14.08 -1.10 -4.33
CA ASP A 385 14.54 -2.48 -4.21
C ASP A 385 13.51 -3.37 -3.51
N PHE A 386 12.68 -2.79 -2.64
CA PHE A 386 11.45 -3.41 -2.18
C PHE A 386 10.48 -3.67 -3.34
N ILE A 387 10.15 -2.63 -4.12
CA ILE A 387 9.18 -2.72 -5.23
C ILE A 387 9.65 -3.68 -6.33
N LYS A 388 10.94 -3.69 -6.70
CA LYS A 388 11.49 -4.67 -7.68
C LYS A 388 11.21 -6.13 -7.31
N ARG A 389 11.09 -6.43 -6.00
CA ARG A 389 10.84 -7.76 -5.43
C ARG A 389 9.35 -8.11 -5.32
N GLU A 390 8.44 -7.16 -5.53
CA GLU A 390 6.99 -7.43 -5.44
C GLU A 390 6.52 -8.47 -6.48
N PRO A 391 5.54 -9.33 -6.10
CA PRO A 391 5.11 -10.42 -6.96
C PRO A 391 4.30 -9.92 -8.15
N VAL A 392 4.86 -10.08 -9.35
CA VAL A 392 4.19 -9.72 -10.61
C VAL A 392 2.93 -10.58 -10.79
N ALA A 393 1.78 -9.92 -10.72
CA ALA A 393 0.47 -10.53 -10.89
C ALA A 393 0.00 -10.51 -12.35
N PHE A 394 0.39 -9.50 -13.13
CA PHE A 394 0.13 -9.46 -14.57
C PHE A 394 1.17 -8.60 -15.30
N ARG A 395 1.17 -8.70 -16.63
CA ARG A 395 1.88 -7.77 -17.52
C ARG A 395 0.92 -7.23 -18.56
N VAL A 396 1.05 -5.95 -18.86
CA VAL A 396 0.19 -5.21 -19.80
C VAL A 396 1.04 -4.43 -20.79
N LEU A 397 0.67 -4.45 -22.07
CA LEU A 397 1.32 -3.63 -23.09
C LEU A 397 0.64 -2.26 -23.22
N ALA A 398 1.44 -1.21 -23.40
CA ALA A 398 1.00 0.12 -23.82
C ALA A 398 1.92 0.66 -24.94
N LEU A 399 1.39 1.45 -25.88
CA LEU A 399 2.23 2.09 -26.89
C LEU A 399 3.15 3.13 -26.23
N ARG A 400 4.42 3.19 -26.65
CA ARG A 400 5.36 4.23 -26.25
C ARG A 400 4.98 5.52 -26.98
N ARG A 401 4.56 6.53 -26.22
CA ARG A 401 4.11 7.84 -26.72
C ARG A 401 4.53 8.93 -25.73
N GLY A 402 5.30 9.92 -26.19
CA GLY A 402 5.78 11.02 -25.37
C GLY A 402 6.62 10.58 -24.16
N ASP A 403 6.73 11.47 -23.17
CA ASP A 403 7.29 11.17 -21.85
C ASP A 403 6.32 10.33 -21.01
N PHE A 404 6.83 9.25 -20.42
CA PHE A 404 6.08 8.36 -19.53
C PHE A 404 6.43 8.69 -18.07
N SER A 405 5.52 9.41 -17.39
CA SER A 405 5.75 9.97 -16.05
C SER A 405 6.30 8.97 -15.03
N TRP A 406 5.86 7.70 -15.08
CA TRP A 406 6.36 6.66 -14.17
C TRP A 406 7.84 6.35 -14.40
N VAL A 407 8.29 6.22 -15.66
CA VAL A 407 9.70 5.93 -15.96
C VAL A 407 10.60 7.13 -15.66
N ARG A 408 10.12 8.36 -15.85
CA ARG A 408 10.84 9.58 -15.47
C ARG A 408 11.00 9.72 -13.94
N ARG A 409 9.94 9.44 -13.17
CA ARG A 409 9.96 9.55 -11.70
C ARG A 409 10.65 8.35 -11.02
N TYR A 410 10.53 7.16 -11.62
CA TYR A 410 11.03 5.90 -11.08
C TYR A 410 11.91 5.17 -12.11
N PRO A 411 13.08 5.73 -12.49
CA PRO A 411 13.94 5.16 -13.53
C PRO A 411 14.45 3.76 -13.17
N TYR A 412 14.49 3.40 -11.88
CA TYR A 412 14.83 2.05 -11.41
C TYR A 412 13.88 0.95 -11.92
N ALA A 413 12.66 1.29 -12.34
CA ALA A 413 11.68 0.34 -12.85
C ALA A 413 12.01 -0.08 -14.30
N LEU A 414 12.79 0.73 -15.03
CA LEU A 414 13.14 0.49 -16.43
C LEU A 414 14.19 -0.62 -16.55
N THR A 415 13.89 -1.69 -17.29
CA THR A 415 14.79 -2.88 -17.34
C THR A 415 16.00 -2.74 -18.26
N ARG A 416 15.98 -1.75 -19.17
CA ARG A 416 17.11 -1.33 -20.03
C ARG A 416 16.82 0.05 -20.63
N ALA A 417 17.86 0.75 -21.08
CA ALA A 417 17.69 1.98 -21.86
C ALA A 417 16.79 1.74 -23.10
N THR A 418 16.00 2.76 -23.47
CA THR A 418 15.19 2.76 -24.68
C THR A 418 16.03 3.06 -25.91
N THR A 419 15.66 2.46 -27.04
CA THR A 419 16.15 2.82 -28.38
C THR A 419 15.01 3.30 -29.28
N ASP A 420 15.31 3.85 -30.45
CA ASP A 420 14.27 4.33 -31.38
C ASP A 420 13.46 3.20 -32.02
N HIS A 421 13.95 1.95 -31.93
CA HIS A 421 13.21 0.75 -32.30
C HIS A 421 12.15 0.33 -31.27
N ASP A 422 12.12 0.93 -30.07
CA ASP A 422 11.16 0.59 -29.02
C ASP A 422 9.83 1.33 -29.22
N VAL A 423 8.80 0.57 -29.59
CA VAL A 423 7.45 1.06 -29.97
C VAL A 423 6.42 0.93 -28.86
N ALA A 424 6.71 0.12 -27.82
CA ALA A 424 5.80 -0.16 -26.73
C ALA A 424 6.53 -0.33 -25.40
N TRP A 425 5.77 -0.24 -24.33
CA TRP A 425 6.12 -0.63 -22.97
C TRP A 425 5.38 -1.92 -22.63
N GLU A 426 6.07 -2.94 -22.14
CA GLU A 426 5.45 -4.00 -21.35
C GLU A 426 5.65 -3.68 -19.87
N ILE A 427 4.55 -3.45 -19.16
CA ILE A 427 4.56 -3.02 -17.76
C ILE A 427 4.13 -4.22 -16.91
N ALA A 428 5.03 -4.67 -16.03
CA ALA A 428 4.77 -5.69 -15.03
C ALA A 428 4.18 -5.05 -13.77
N MET A 429 3.07 -5.58 -13.29
CA MET A 429 2.30 -4.99 -12.18
C MET A 429 2.00 -5.97 -11.06
N THR A 430 1.84 -5.44 -9.83
CA THR A 430 1.22 -6.16 -8.71
C THR A 430 -0.26 -6.43 -8.98
N TYR A 431 -0.92 -7.20 -8.10
CA TYR A 431 -2.35 -7.51 -8.26
C TYR A 431 -3.25 -6.25 -8.13
N TYR A 432 -2.74 -5.20 -7.49
CA TYR A 432 -3.40 -3.91 -7.27
C TYR A 432 -2.98 -2.83 -8.28
N GLY A 433 -2.13 -3.17 -9.26
CA GLY A 433 -1.80 -2.29 -10.37
C GLY A 433 -0.60 -1.36 -10.14
N LEU A 434 0.19 -1.58 -9.08
CA LEU A 434 1.47 -0.89 -8.89
C LEU A 434 2.47 -1.38 -9.96
N PRO A 435 3.07 -0.48 -10.77
CA PRO A 435 4.09 -0.86 -11.74
C PRO A 435 5.40 -1.24 -11.05
N VAL A 436 5.79 -2.50 -11.19
CA VAL A 436 7.01 -3.08 -10.60
C VAL A 436 8.21 -2.93 -11.54
N ARG A 437 8.01 -3.17 -12.84
CA ARG A 437 9.04 -3.14 -13.89
C ARG A 437 8.44 -2.69 -15.22
N VAL A 438 9.21 -1.96 -16.01
CA VAL A 438 8.86 -1.48 -17.35
C VAL A 438 9.92 -1.96 -18.34
N MET A 439 9.51 -2.76 -19.31
CA MET A 439 10.36 -3.30 -20.37
C MET A 439 10.06 -2.55 -21.67
N PRO A 440 11.04 -1.85 -22.29
CA PRO A 440 10.87 -1.36 -23.66
C PRO A 440 10.76 -2.55 -24.61
N ARG A 441 9.80 -2.51 -25.53
CA ARG A 441 9.54 -3.58 -26.49
C ARG A 441 9.62 -3.07 -27.93
N ARG A 442 10.34 -3.84 -28.76
CA ARG A 442 10.36 -3.65 -30.21
C ARG A 442 9.11 -4.29 -30.84
N LYS A 443 8.76 -3.89 -32.06
CA LYS A 443 7.55 -4.35 -32.75
C LYS A 443 7.57 -5.86 -32.98
N GLU A 444 8.75 -6.39 -33.28
CA GLU A 444 9.02 -7.78 -33.66
C GLU A 444 8.81 -8.75 -32.48
N GLU A 445 8.93 -8.25 -31.25
CA GLU A 445 8.72 -9.02 -30.03
C GLU A 445 7.24 -9.05 -29.58
N ILE A 446 6.34 -8.36 -30.30
CA ILE A 446 4.93 -8.20 -29.96
C ILE A 446 4.09 -9.03 -30.96
N SER A 447 3.26 -9.94 -30.45
CA SER A 447 2.41 -10.76 -31.32
C SER A 447 1.46 -9.91 -32.16
N ALA A 448 1.18 -10.32 -33.40
CA ALA A 448 0.36 -9.55 -34.34
C ALA A 448 -1.03 -9.18 -33.77
N ALA A 449 -1.62 -10.06 -32.96
CA ALA A 449 -2.88 -9.79 -32.26
C ALA A 449 -2.75 -8.71 -31.19
N ALA A 450 -1.68 -8.73 -30.39
CA ALA A 450 -1.39 -7.70 -29.39
C ALA A 450 -1.04 -6.35 -30.06
N TRP A 451 -0.29 -6.37 -31.16
CA TRP A 451 0.02 -5.17 -31.95
C TRP A 451 -1.24 -4.53 -32.56
N LYS A 452 -2.16 -5.36 -33.11
CA LYS A 452 -3.47 -4.89 -33.60
C LYS A 452 -4.30 -4.25 -32.48
N ALA A 453 -4.33 -4.87 -31.29
CA ALA A 453 -5.01 -4.32 -30.12
C ALA A 453 -4.42 -2.98 -29.67
N LEU A 454 -3.09 -2.87 -29.57
CA LEU A 454 -2.36 -1.64 -29.24
C LEU A 454 -2.66 -0.50 -30.22
N LYS A 455 -2.63 -0.79 -31.53
CA LYS A 455 -2.97 0.20 -32.57
C LYS A 455 -4.43 0.67 -32.48
N ALA A 456 -5.35 -0.17 -31.99
CA ALA A 456 -6.73 0.18 -31.69
C ALA A 456 -6.93 0.85 -30.32
N GLY A 457 -5.87 1.20 -29.59
CA GLY A 457 -5.94 1.87 -28.28
C GLY A 457 -6.29 0.95 -27.11
N VAL A 458 -6.31 -0.37 -27.31
CA VAL A 458 -6.51 -1.36 -26.26
C VAL A 458 -5.16 -1.72 -25.63
N TRP A 459 -5.12 -1.92 -24.32
CA TRP A 459 -3.96 -2.41 -23.59
C TRP A 459 -4.07 -3.93 -23.37
N PRO A 460 -3.49 -4.79 -24.23
CA PRO A 460 -3.58 -6.24 -24.08
C PRO A 460 -2.67 -6.74 -22.93
N LEU A 461 -3.12 -7.80 -22.24
CA LEU A 461 -2.28 -8.51 -21.28
C LEU A 461 -1.37 -9.52 -21.99
N THR A 462 -0.10 -9.57 -21.59
CA THR A 462 0.89 -10.57 -22.05
C THR A 462 1.11 -11.69 -21.03
N PHE A 463 0.81 -11.45 -19.76
CA PHE A 463 0.95 -12.42 -18.67
C PHE A 463 -0.10 -12.17 -17.58
N ALA A 464 -0.57 -13.25 -16.92
CA ALA A 464 -1.47 -13.17 -15.77
C ALA A 464 -1.27 -14.36 -14.81
N ASN A 465 -0.83 -14.07 -13.57
CA ASN A 465 -0.69 -15.02 -12.47
C ASN A 465 -2.08 -15.35 -11.89
N GLY A 466 -2.76 -16.30 -12.53
CA GLY A 466 -4.12 -16.70 -12.18
C GLY A 466 -4.36 -17.03 -10.70
N PRO A 467 -3.47 -17.77 -10.00
CA PRO A 467 -3.56 -17.98 -8.55
C PRO A 467 -3.54 -16.67 -7.74
N LEU A 468 -2.53 -15.82 -7.95
CA LEU A 468 -2.36 -14.57 -7.18
C LEU A 468 -3.53 -13.59 -7.39
N LEU A 469 -4.03 -13.50 -8.62
CA LEU A 469 -5.20 -12.68 -8.98
C LEU A 469 -6.50 -13.21 -8.35
N ARG A 470 -6.70 -14.53 -8.27
CA ARG A 470 -7.88 -15.13 -7.61
C ARG A 470 -7.86 -14.99 -6.09
N ALA A 471 -6.68 -14.93 -5.47
CA ALA A 471 -6.57 -14.64 -4.04
C ALA A 471 -6.92 -13.17 -3.71
N ASN A 472 -6.80 -12.27 -4.68
CA ASN A 472 -6.83 -10.81 -4.47
C ASN A 472 -7.85 -10.07 -5.36
N VAL A 473 -9.06 -10.63 -5.50
CA VAL A 473 -10.08 -10.05 -6.40
C VAL A 473 -10.56 -8.66 -5.99
N ALA A 474 -10.52 -8.31 -4.70
CA ALA A 474 -11.01 -7.02 -4.17
C ALA A 474 -10.24 -5.80 -4.69
N ALA A 475 -9.00 -5.98 -5.16
CA ALA A 475 -8.25 -4.94 -5.84
C ALA A 475 -8.99 -4.42 -7.11
N GLY A 476 -9.75 -5.31 -7.77
CA GLY A 476 -10.66 -4.96 -8.87
C GLY A 476 -9.99 -4.51 -10.16
N ILE A 477 -8.67 -4.72 -10.33
CA ILE A 477 -7.91 -4.24 -11.50
C ILE A 477 -8.16 -5.09 -12.75
N LEU A 478 -8.29 -6.42 -12.59
CA LEU A 478 -8.56 -7.36 -13.69
C LEU A 478 -9.87 -8.12 -13.49
N ASP A 479 -10.68 -8.16 -14.54
CA ASP A 479 -11.84 -9.05 -14.67
C ASP A 479 -11.43 -10.38 -15.29
N ARG A 480 -12.21 -11.44 -15.03
CA ARG A 480 -12.02 -12.77 -15.64
C ARG A 480 -13.26 -13.18 -16.42
N LYS A 481 -13.09 -13.58 -17.69
CA LYS A 481 -14.12 -14.24 -18.51
C LYS A 481 -13.60 -15.60 -18.97
N GLY A 482 -14.19 -16.68 -18.44
CA GLY A 482 -13.68 -18.04 -18.60
C GLY A 482 -12.28 -18.21 -18.01
N VAL A 483 -11.32 -18.62 -18.84
CA VAL A 483 -9.90 -18.76 -18.48
C VAL A 483 -9.07 -17.49 -18.70
N ARG A 484 -9.62 -16.47 -19.39
CA ARG A 484 -8.88 -15.25 -19.78
C ARG A 484 -9.13 -14.10 -18.82
N TRP A 485 -8.09 -13.29 -18.61
CA TRP A 485 -8.12 -12.06 -17.82
C TRP A 485 -8.09 -10.82 -18.73
N TYR A 486 -8.69 -9.72 -18.27
CA TYR A 486 -8.79 -8.44 -18.97
C TYR A 486 -8.74 -7.30 -17.95
N LEU A 487 -8.28 -6.11 -18.33
CA LEU A 487 -8.44 -4.92 -17.48
C LEU A 487 -9.93 -4.64 -17.25
N SER A 488 -10.34 -4.41 -16.00
CA SER A 488 -11.68 -3.92 -15.65
C SER A 488 -11.82 -2.43 -15.98
N ASP A 489 -12.95 -1.78 -15.65
CA ASP A 489 -13.04 -0.31 -15.74
C ASP A 489 -12.14 0.41 -14.72
N LYS A 490 -11.90 -0.17 -13.53
CA LYS A 490 -10.90 0.34 -12.58
C LYS A 490 -9.49 0.18 -13.16
N GLY A 491 -9.19 -0.98 -13.77
CA GLY A 491 -7.91 -1.24 -14.44
C GLY A 491 -7.67 -0.32 -15.65
N ARG A 492 -8.67 -0.14 -16.52
CA ARG A 492 -8.63 0.79 -17.65
C ARG A 492 -8.45 2.24 -17.18
N THR A 493 -9.10 2.64 -16.09
CA THR A 493 -8.96 3.98 -15.51
C THR A 493 -7.54 4.18 -14.94
N ARG A 494 -7.01 3.24 -14.14
CA ARG A 494 -5.64 3.27 -13.61
C ARG A 494 -4.59 3.28 -14.73
N MET A 495 -4.76 2.48 -15.80
CA MET A 495 -3.93 2.53 -17.01
C MET A 495 -4.03 3.88 -17.75
N SER A 496 -5.22 4.47 -17.84
CA SER A 496 -5.43 5.76 -18.50
C SER A 496 -4.77 6.92 -17.77
N LEU A 497 -4.53 6.80 -16.46
CA LEU A 497 -3.78 7.76 -15.65
C LEU A 497 -2.27 7.51 -15.77
N LEU A 498 -1.84 6.25 -15.58
CA LEU A 498 -0.43 5.87 -15.68
C LEU A 498 0.18 6.25 -17.04
N MET A 499 -0.59 6.12 -18.14
CA MET A 499 -0.16 6.41 -19.50
C MET A 499 -0.60 7.78 -20.05
N PHE A 500 -0.90 8.75 -19.17
CA PHE A 500 -1.34 10.11 -19.54
C PHE A 500 -0.18 11.09 -19.75
#